data_AF-A0A965R2M5-F1
#
_entry.id   AF-A0A965R2M5-F1
#
_cell.length_a   1.000
_cell.length_b   1.000
_cell.length_c   1.000
_cell.angle_alpha   90.00
_cell.angle_beta   90.00
_cell.angle_gamma   90.00
#
_symmetry.space_group_name_H-M   'P 1'
#
loop_
_entity.id
_entity.type
_entity.pdbx_description
1 polymer ?
#
loop_
_entity_poly.entity_id
_entity_poly.type
_entity_poly.pdbx_seq_one_letter_code
_entity_poly.pdbx_strand_id
1 'polypeptide(L)' 'PELAVVLVGLGVTSLSMAPAALADVRAALRAVTLDEARERALRARDARTAREAREASRG' A
#
# COMPACT_ATOMS: atom_id res chain seq x y z
N PRO A 1 3.39 5.02 5.09
CA PRO A 1 1.93 4.84 4.79
C PRO A 1 1.68 4.08 3.48
N GLU A 2 2.50 4.24 2.43
CA GLU A 2 2.36 3.54 1.13
C GLU A 2 2.19 2.02 1.22
N LEU A 3 2.89 1.37 2.15
CA LEU A 3 2.75 -0.08 2.35
C LEU A 3 1.32 -0.49 2.71
N ALA A 4 0.56 0.35 3.42
CA ALA A 4 -0.83 0.05 3.77
C ALA A 4 -1.71 -0.04 2.51
N VAL A 5 -1.48 0.83 1.52
CA VAL A 5 -2.20 0.80 0.23
C VAL A 5 -1.91 -0.51 -0.50
N VAL A 6 -0.64 -0.92 -0.55
CA VAL A 6 -0.24 -2.20 -1.17
C VAL A 6 -0.89 -3.39 -0.47
N LEU A 7 -0.87 -3.43 0.86
CA LEU A 7 -1.48 -4.52 1.64
C LEU A 7 -3.00 -4.61 1.41
N VAL A 8 -3.70 -3.48 1.36
CA VAL A 8 -5.13 -3.44 1.02
C VAL A 8 -5.37 -3.91 -0.42
N GLY A 9 -4.52 -3.51 -1.37
CA GLY A 9 -4.56 -3.99 -2.76
C GLY A 9 -4.34 -5.50 -2.90
N LEU A 10 -3.57 -6.11 -1.98
CA LEU A 10 -3.39 -7.56 -1.87
C LEU A 10 -4.58 -8.28 -1.20
N GLY A 11 -5.57 -7.54 -0.68
CA GLY A 11 -6.75 -8.09 -0.03
C GLY A 11 -6.67 -8.17 1.50
N VAL A 12 -5.68 -7.53 2.14
CA VAL A 12 -5.63 -7.44 3.60
C VAL A 12 -6.80 -6.58 4.10
N THR A 13 -7.59 -7.13 5.02
CA THR A 13 -8.78 -6.49 5.59
C THR A 13 -8.56 -5.90 6.99
N SER A 14 -7.41 -6.18 7.62
CA SER A 14 -7.05 -5.68 8.94
C SER A 14 -5.57 -5.31 9.01
N LEU A 15 -5.28 -4.12 9.56
CA LEU A 15 -3.94 -3.59 9.72
C LEU A 15 -3.72 -3.20 11.19
N SER A 16 -2.62 -3.68 11.78
CA SER A 16 -2.17 -3.28 13.11
C SER A 16 -0.98 -2.34 13.02
N MET A 17 -0.93 -1.32 13.89
CA MET A 17 0.13 -0.31 13.92
C MET A 17 0.11 0.49 15.23
N ALA A 18 1.19 1.25 15.48
CA ALA A 18 1.22 2.20 16.57
C ALA A 18 0.17 3.32 16.37
N PRO A 19 -0.45 3.85 17.45
CA PRO A 19 -1.49 4.89 17.34
C PRO A 19 -1.05 6.13 16.55
N ALA A 20 0.22 6.51 16.65
CA ALA A 20 0.79 7.65 15.93
C ALA A 20 0.72 7.52 14.39
N ALA A 21 0.64 6.29 13.85
CA ALA A 21 0.59 6.06 12.40
C ALA A 21 -0.83 6.05 11.82
N LEU A 22 -1.88 6.03 12.66
CA LEU A 22 -3.27 5.85 12.22
C LEU A 22 -3.74 7.00 11.31
N ALA A 23 -3.38 8.24 11.62
CA ALA A 23 -3.79 9.41 10.85
C ALA A 23 -3.21 9.35 9.42
N ASP A 24 -1.91 9.10 9.30
CA ASP A 24 -1.20 9.05 8.02
C ASP A 24 -1.67 7.87 7.15
N VAL A 25 -1.88 6.69 7.77
CA VAL A 25 -2.40 5.53 7.04
C VAL A 25 -3.83 5.78 6.56
N ARG A 26 -4.69 6.35 7.41
CA ARG A 26 -6.05 6.70 7.00
C ARG A 26 -6.06 7.72 5.87
N ALA A 27 -5.18 8.73 5.90
CA ALA A 27 -5.06 9.71 4.83
C ALA A 27 -4.63 9.05 3.52
N ALA A 28 -3.59 8.21 3.55
CA ALA A 28 -3.09 7.51 2.36
C ALA A 28 -4.14 6.57 1.75
N LEU A 29 -4.88 5.82 2.58
CA LEU A 29 -5.95 4.94 2.10
C LEU A 29 -7.14 5.71 1.51
N ARG A 30 -7.45 6.92 2.00
CA ARG A 30 -8.51 7.77 1.43
C ARG A 30 -8.10 8.43 0.11
N ALA A 31 -6.80 8.54 -0.16
CA ALA A 31 -6.27 9.21 -1.35
C ALA A 31 -6.29 8.32 -2.61
N VAL A 32 -6.68 7.04 -2.47
CA VAL A 32 -6.69 6.07 -3.56
C VAL A 32 -7.98 5.26 -3.55
N THR A 33 -8.36 4.81 -4.73
CA THR A 33 -9.39 3.79 -4.94
C THR A 33 -8.83 2.39 -4.69
N LEU A 34 -9.74 1.42 -4.52
CA LEU A 34 -9.34 0.01 -4.36
C LEU A 34 -8.65 -0.52 -5.63
N ASP A 35 -9.05 -0.05 -6.82
CA ASP A 35 -8.43 -0.49 -8.07
C ASP A 35 -7.01 0.07 -8.22
N GLU A 36 -6.76 1.34 -7.90
CA GLU A 36 -5.40 1.89 -7.83
C GLU A 36 -4.53 1.17 -6.80
N ALA A 37 -5.11 0.78 -5.66
CA ALA A 37 -4.42 -0.03 -4.65
C ALA A 37 -4.01 -1.40 -5.20
N ARG A 38 -4.90 -2.07 -5.95
CA ARG A 38 -4.62 -3.34 -6.64
C ARG A 38 -3.53 -3.20 -7.69
N GLU A 39 -3.54 -2.13 -8.48
CA GLU A 39 -2.50 -1.85 -9.47
C GLU A 39 -1.12 -1.64 -8.83
N ARG A 40 -1.05 -0.87 -7.74
CA ARG A 40 0.18 -0.70 -6.95
C ARG A 40 0.67 -2.04 -6.40
N ALA A 41 -0.25 -2.87 -5.91
CA ALA A 41 0.09 -4.20 -5.40
C ALA A 41 0.63 -5.15 -6.48
N LEU A 42 0.03 -5.15 -7.68
CA LEU A 42 0.51 -5.92 -8.83
C LEU A 42 1.92 -5.50 -9.23
N ARG A 43 2.16 -4.19 -9.41
CA ARG A 43 3.49 -3.65 -9.73
C ARG A 43 4.54 -4.01 -8.68
N ALA A 44 4.18 -3.91 -7.40
CA ALA A 44 5.08 -4.26 -6.30
C ALA A 44 5.41 -5.76 -6.26
N ARG A 45 4.43 -6.62 -6.56
CA ARG A 45 4.59 -8.08 -6.57
C ARG A 45 5.48 -8.55 -7.72
N ASP A 46 5.40 -7.90 -8.87
CA ASP A 46 6.14 -8.30 -10.08
C ASP A 46 7.60 -7.78 -10.06
N ALA A 47 7.97 -6.95 -9.09
CA ALA A 47 9.33 -6.46 -8.91
C ALA A 47 10.30 -7.56 -8.43
N ARG A 48 11.57 -7.50 -8.87
CA ARG A 48 12.56 -8.56 -8.59
C ARG A 48 13.40 -8.29 -7.35
N THR A 49 13.32 -7.09 -6.79
CA THR A 49 14.02 -6.71 -5.56
C THR A 49 13.13 -5.90 -4.64
N ALA A 50 13.46 -5.90 -3.34
CA ALA A 50 12.73 -5.08 -2.37
C ALA A 50 12.78 -3.57 -2.68
N ARG A 51 13.89 -3.09 -3.28
CA ARG A 51 14.02 -1.70 -3.71
C ARG A 51 13.06 -1.41 -4.88
N GLU A 52 13.09 -2.25 -5.90
CA GLU A 52 12.18 -2.14 -7.05
C GLU A 52 10.72 -2.21 -6.60
N ALA A 53 10.36 -3.10 -5.67
CA ALA A 53 8.99 -3.21 -5.17
C ALA A 53 8.51 -1.90 -4.53
N ARG A 54 9.36 -1.25 -3.73
CA ARG A 54 9.04 0.04 -3.09
C ARG A 54 8.96 1.20 -4.06
N GLU A 55 9.70 1.16 -5.17
CA GLU A 55 9.63 2.15 -6.24
C GLU A 55 8.39 1.92 -7.10
N ALA A 56 8.14 0.67 -7.49
CA ALA A 56 7.03 0.23 -8.31
C ALA A 56 5.67 0.32 -7.59
N SER A 57 5.64 0.36 -6.25
CA SER A 57 4.40 0.55 -5.49
C SER A 57 3.97 2.01 -5.36
N ARG A 58 4.81 2.97 -5.76
CA ARG A 58 4.50 4.40 -5.64
C ARG A 58 3.41 4.78 -6.65
N GLY A 59 2.64 5.80 -6.30
CA GLY A 59 1.73 6.52 -7.20
C GLY A 59 1.93 8.01 -7.02
#